data_AF-A0A835KMD5-F1
#
_entry.id   AF-A0A835KMD5-F1
#
_cell.length_a   1.000
_cell.length_b   1.000
_cell.length_c   1.000
_cell.angle_alpha   90.00
_cell.angle_beta   90.00
_cell.angle_gamma   90.00
#
_symmetry.space_group_name_H-M   'P 1'
#
loop_
_entity.id
_entity.type
_entity.pdbx_description
1 polymer ?
#
loop_
_entity_poly.entity_id
_entity_poly.type
_entity_poly.pdbx_seq_one_letter_code
_entity_poly.pdbx_strand_id
1 'polypeptide(L)'
;MACHQRSASVPSSPCSSETSVEEQLQNLKATISSPSVTIETIVDGLNKIVSIYNCIDELTCLPSNQRQQRKAVEEELERSLALLDLCNAMQENYGELKVSVQEMQMVLKRGDAKKAQKQFKKINSKAASDIEGCRVVMLLAEAREIAVSMLESTSHLLAKKIAALELDIVDLEKGVETLFRTLIQSRVSLLNTLTL
;
A
#
# COMPACT_ATOMS: atom_id res chain seq x y z
N MET A 1 -45.75 -40.11 -7.00
CA MET A 1 -44.45 -40.05 -7.69
C MET A 1 -44.00 -38.59 -7.73
N ALA A 2 -42.98 -38.23 -6.95
CA ALA A 2 -42.50 -36.86 -6.86
C ALA A 2 -41.46 -36.59 -7.96
N CYS A 3 -41.72 -35.64 -8.85
CA CYS A 3 -40.73 -35.16 -9.81
C CYS A 3 -39.86 -34.10 -9.13
N HIS A 4 -38.56 -34.38 -8.99
CA HIS A 4 -37.56 -33.39 -8.62
C HIS A 4 -37.32 -32.45 -9.81
N GLN A 5 -37.74 -31.19 -9.68
CA GLN A 5 -37.26 -30.13 -10.57
C GLN A 5 -35.80 -29.83 -10.23
N ARG A 6 -34.87 -30.25 -11.10
CA ARG A 6 -33.52 -29.69 -11.14
C ARG A 6 -33.59 -28.39 -11.93
N SER A 7 -33.37 -27.27 -11.24
CA SER A 7 -33.13 -25.98 -11.88
C SER A 7 -31.89 -26.09 -12.76
N ALA A 8 -32.08 -26.03 -14.08
CA ALA A 8 -30.97 -25.86 -15.01
C ALA A 8 -30.56 -24.38 -14.95
N SER A 9 -29.43 -24.09 -14.33
CA SER A 9 -28.79 -22.79 -14.39
C SER A 9 -28.44 -22.51 -15.86
N VAL A 10 -29.01 -21.44 -16.41
CA VAL A 10 -28.62 -20.92 -17.72
C VAL A 10 -27.13 -20.52 -17.61
N PRO A 11 -26.26 -20.86 -18.57
CA PRO A 11 -24.89 -20.36 -18.57
C PRO A 11 -24.93 -18.83 -18.62
N SER A 12 -24.19 -18.17 -17.74
CA SER A 12 -23.95 -16.73 -17.82
C SER A 12 -23.36 -16.40 -19.20
N SER A 13 -23.97 -15.47 -19.93
CA SER A 13 -23.48 -15.11 -21.27
C SER A 13 -22.17 -14.32 -21.16
N PRO A 14 -21.23 -14.44 -22.11
CA PRO A 14 -19.98 -13.67 -22.11
C PRO A 14 -20.21 -12.15 -22.04
N CYS A 15 -21.32 -11.66 -22.60
CA CYS A 15 -21.70 -10.25 -22.57
C CYS A 15 -22.12 -9.77 -21.17
N SER A 16 -22.63 -10.66 -20.31
CA SER A 16 -22.94 -10.34 -18.91
C SER A 16 -21.68 -10.23 -18.03
N SER A 17 -20.61 -10.97 -18.37
CA SER A 17 -19.31 -10.84 -17.72
C SER A 17 -18.55 -9.59 -18.17
N GLU A 18 -18.63 -9.23 -19.45
CA GLU A 18 -17.96 -8.03 -20.00
C GLU A 18 -18.53 -6.74 -19.39
N THR A 19 -19.85 -6.58 -19.36
CA THR A 19 -20.52 -5.45 -18.69
C THR A 19 -20.24 -5.41 -17.18
N SER A 20 -20.03 -6.57 -16.54
CA SER A 20 -19.61 -6.64 -15.13
C SER A 20 -18.18 -6.15 -14.91
N VAL A 21 -17.25 -6.44 -15.82
CA VAL A 21 -15.85 -5.96 -15.74
C VAL A 21 -15.78 -4.44 -15.91
N GLU A 22 -16.53 -3.89 -16.86
CA GLU A 22 -16.62 -2.44 -17.08
C GLU A 22 -17.14 -1.70 -15.85
N GLU A 23 -18.19 -2.22 -15.20
CA GLU A 23 -18.71 -1.65 -13.96
C GLU A 23 -17.67 -1.69 -12.83
N GLN A 24 -16.94 -2.80 -12.68
CA GLN A 24 -15.87 -2.92 -11.70
C GLN A 24 -14.76 -1.88 -11.93
N LEU A 25 -14.39 -1.63 -13.18
CA LEU A 25 -13.39 -0.62 -13.54
C LEU A 25 -13.87 0.81 -13.21
N GLN A 26 -15.13 1.13 -13.50
CA GLN A 26 -15.68 2.47 -13.17
C GLN A 26 -15.79 2.69 -11.67
N ASN A 27 -16.26 1.69 -10.92
CA ASN A 27 -16.33 1.76 -9.46
C ASN A 27 -14.93 1.94 -8.85
N LEU A 28 -13.96 1.15 -9.31
CA LEU A 28 -12.59 1.28 -8.83
C LEU A 28 -12.02 2.66 -9.14
N LYS A 29 -12.23 3.17 -10.36
CA LYS A 29 -11.80 4.51 -10.77
C LYS A 29 -12.38 5.60 -9.85
N ALA A 30 -13.66 5.49 -9.49
CA ALA A 30 -14.30 6.42 -8.56
C ALA A 30 -13.69 6.34 -7.16
N THR A 31 -13.45 5.12 -6.65
CA THR A 31 -12.84 4.89 -5.34
C THR A 31 -11.43 5.50 -5.25
N ILE A 32 -10.57 5.27 -6.26
CA ILE A 32 -9.20 5.81 -6.26
C ILE A 32 -9.12 7.32 -6.53
N SER A 33 -10.15 7.91 -7.13
CA SER A 33 -10.23 9.36 -7.39
C SER A 33 -10.74 10.16 -6.19
N SER A 34 -11.13 9.49 -5.09
CA SER A 34 -11.63 10.13 -3.88
C SER A 34 -10.53 10.94 -3.16
N PRO A 35 -10.81 12.16 -2.67
CA PRO A 35 -9.83 12.97 -1.93
C PRO A 35 -9.41 12.37 -0.58
N SER A 36 -10.12 11.36 -0.08
CA SER A 36 -9.83 10.66 1.18
C SER A 36 -9.21 9.27 0.97
N VAL A 37 -8.59 9.03 -0.19
CA VAL A 37 -7.97 7.74 -0.50
C VAL A 37 -6.90 7.38 0.55
N THR A 38 -6.96 6.15 1.05
CA THR A 38 -5.99 5.60 2.02
C THR A 38 -5.07 4.60 1.33
N ILE A 39 -3.96 4.23 2.01
CA ILE A 39 -3.05 3.20 1.50
C ILE A 39 -3.77 1.86 1.37
N GLU A 40 -4.56 1.47 2.37
CA GLU A 40 -5.43 0.28 2.33
C GLU A 40 -6.33 0.30 1.09
N THR A 41 -6.96 1.44 0.78
CA THR A 41 -7.81 1.60 -0.41
C THR A 41 -7.02 1.38 -1.71
N ILE A 42 -5.77 1.82 -1.78
CA ILE A 42 -4.91 1.61 -2.94
C ILE A 42 -4.51 0.13 -3.06
N VAL A 43 -4.13 -0.51 -1.95
CA VAL A 43 -3.78 -1.95 -1.92
C VAL A 43 -4.96 -2.80 -2.38
N ASP A 44 -6.15 -2.52 -1.87
CA ASP A 44 -7.38 -3.17 -2.32
C ASP A 44 -7.65 -2.90 -3.80
N GLY A 45 -7.39 -1.68 -4.27
CA GLY A 45 -7.49 -1.31 -5.68
C GLY A 45 -6.55 -2.12 -6.57
N LEU A 46 -5.29 -2.32 -6.16
CA LEU A 46 -4.32 -3.17 -6.87
C LEU A 46 -4.80 -4.62 -6.95
N ASN A 47 -5.29 -5.18 -5.84
CA ASN A 47 -5.86 -6.53 -5.82
C ASN A 47 -7.09 -6.64 -6.74
N LYS A 48 -7.92 -5.60 -6.79
CA LYS A 48 -9.09 -5.56 -7.67
C LYS A 48 -8.68 -5.51 -9.14
N ILE A 49 -7.65 -4.73 -9.50
CA ILE A 49 -7.07 -4.75 -10.85
C ILE A 49 -6.55 -6.13 -11.21
N VAL A 50 -5.81 -6.79 -10.31
CA VAL A 50 -5.32 -8.17 -10.53
C VAL A 50 -6.47 -9.12 -10.86
N SER A 51 -7.56 -9.07 -10.07
CA SER A 51 -8.75 -9.87 -10.34
C SER A 51 -9.37 -9.54 -11.69
N ILE A 52 -9.43 -8.26 -12.07
CA ILE A 52 -9.98 -7.82 -13.36
C ILE A 52 -9.14 -8.38 -14.51
N TYR A 53 -7.81 -8.29 -14.46
CA TYR A 53 -6.93 -8.87 -15.49
C TYR A 53 -7.13 -10.38 -15.61
N ASN A 54 -7.22 -11.10 -14.50
CA ASN A 54 -7.50 -12.54 -14.53
C ASN A 54 -8.86 -12.85 -15.19
N CYS A 55 -9.90 -12.07 -14.87
CA CYS A 55 -11.19 -12.22 -15.53
C CYS A 55 -11.12 -11.91 -17.03
N ILE A 56 -10.38 -10.88 -17.44
CA ILE A 56 -10.20 -10.54 -18.86
C ILE A 56 -9.47 -11.67 -19.59
N ASP A 57 -8.40 -12.22 -19.01
CA ASP A 57 -7.66 -13.35 -19.58
C ASP A 57 -8.58 -14.56 -19.81
N GLU A 58 -9.50 -14.87 -18.89
CA GLU A 58 -10.51 -15.93 -19.07
C GLU A 58 -11.51 -15.65 -20.20
N LEU A 59 -11.80 -14.37 -20.47
CA LEU A 59 -12.70 -13.94 -21.54
C LEU A 59 -12.04 -13.93 -22.93
N THR A 60 -10.71 -13.99 -23.02
CA THR A 60 -9.99 -13.93 -24.29
C THR A 60 -10.16 -15.20 -25.14
N CYS A 61 -11.31 -15.33 -25.81
CA CYS A 61 -11.50 -16.22 -26.96
C CYS A 61 -11.63 -15.37 -28.24
N LEU A 62 -10.51 -15.02 -28.88
CA LEU A 62 -10.54 -14.30 -30.17
C LEU A 62 -9.60 -14.93 -31.20
N PRO A 63 -10.02 -15.99 -31.93
CA PRO A 63 -9.42 -16.33 -33.20
C PRO A 63 -10.03 -15.44 -34.29
N SER A 64 -9.39 -14.32 -34.61
CA SER A 64 -9.73 -13.54 -35.79
C SER A 64 -8.49 -12.89 -36.40
N ASN A 65 -8.13 -13.37 -37.60
CA ASN A 65 -6.97 -12.96 -38.37
C ASN A 65 -7.11 -11.58 -39.05
N GLN A 66 -7.98 -10.70 -38.53
CA GLN A 66 -8.16 -9.38 -39.11
C GLN A 66 -6.96 -8.48 -38.76
N ARG A 67 -6.30 -7.94 -39.79
CA ARG A 67 -5.12 -7.04 -39.66
C ARG A 67 -5.32 -5.92 -38.62
N GLN A 68 -6.55 -5.39 -38.51
CA GLN A 68 -6.88 -4.31 -37.59
C GLN A 68 -6.85 -4.76 -36.11
N GLN A 69 -7.31 -5.98 -35.80
CA GLN A 69 -7.27 -6.50 -34.43
C GLN A 69 -5.85 -6.79 -33.99
N ARG A 70 -5.00 -7.37 -34.87
CA ARG A 70 -3.58 -7.59 -34.56
C ARG A 70 -2.87 -6.29 -34.19
N LYS A 71 -3.10 -5.22 -34.97
CA LYS A 71 -2.56 -3.90 -34.66
C LYS A 71 -3.04 -3.37 -33.31
N ALA A 72 -4.32 -3.56 -32.97
CA ALA A 72 -4.86 -3.12 -31.68
C ALA A 72 -4.22 -3.89 -30.49
N VAL A 73 -3.99 -5.19 -30.65
CA VAL A 73 -3.29 -6.02 -29.64
C VAL A 73 -1.82 -5.63 -29.51
N GLU A 74 -1.12 -5.37 -30.61
CA GLU A 74 0.26 -4.86 -30.59
C GLU A 74 0.36 -3.51 -29.87
N GLU A 75 -0.56 -2.58 -30.14
CA GLU A 75 -0.62 -1.30 -29.42
C GLU A 75 -0.89 -1.49 -27.91
N GLU A 76 -1.73 -2.44 -27.53
CA GLU A 76 -1.99 -2.75 -26.13
C GLU A 76 -0.80 -3.44 -25.43
N LEU A 77 -0.05 -4.25 -26.17
CA LEU A 77 1.23 -4.78 -25.71
C LEU A 77 2.26 -3.66 -25.50
N GLU A 78 2.26 -2.58 -26.29
CA GLU A 78 3.15 -1.44 -25.97
C GLU A 78 2.70 -0.70 -24.70
N ARG A 79 1.39 -0.50 -24.51
CA ARG A 79 0.85 0.17 -23.31
C ARG A 79 1.10 -0.62 -22.02
N SER A 80 0.87 -1.93 -22.06
CA SER A 80 1.13 -2.79 -20.91
C SER A 80 2.62 -2.90 -20.57
N LEU A 81 3.53 -2.67 -21.53
CA LEU A 81 4.98 -2.60 -21.26
C LEU A 81 5.30 -1.35 -20.44
N ALA A 82 4.75 -0.20 -20.83
CA ALA A 82 4.90 1.03 -20.06
C ALA A 82 4.39 0.89 -18.61
N LEU A 83 3.32 0.12 -18.38
CA LEU A 83 2.83 -0.18 -17.04
C LEU A 83 3.78 -1.11 -16.26
N LEU A 84 4.38 -2.11 -16.92
CA LEU A 84 5.41 -2.96 -16.30
C LEU A 84 6.64 -2.15 -15.88
N ASP A 85 7.09 -1.22 -16.73
CA ASP A 85 8.20 -0.31 -16.40
C ASP A 85 7.87 0.56 -15.19
N LEU A 86 6.64 1.06 -15.11
CA LEU A 86 6.16 1.80 -13.93
C LEU A 86 6.14 0.92 -12.68
N CYS A 87 5.68 -0.33 -12.77
CA CYS A 87 5.72 -1.27 -11.66
C CYS A 87 7.16 -1.51 -11.17
N ASN A 88 8.12 -1.70 -12.08
CA ASN A 88 9.53 -1.85 -11.74
C ASN A 88 10.08 -0.60 -11.01
N ALA A 89 9.84 0.59 -11.57
CA ALA A 89 10.26 1.84 -10.93
C ALA A 89 9.65 2.01 -9.54
N MET A 90 8.38 1.62 -9.36
CA MET A 90 7.72 1.66 -8.06
C MET A 90 8.30 0.66 -7.06
N GLN A 91 8.68 -0.56 -7.50
CA GLN A 91 9.35 -1.52 -6.63
C GLN A 91 10.71 -1.01 -6.15
N GLU A 92 11.50 -0.38 -7.02
CA GLU A 92 12.76 0.28 -6.64
C GLU A 92 12.51 1.38 -5.60
N ASN A 93 11.51 2.24 -5.84
CA ASN A 93 11.11 3.29 -4.90
C ASN A 93 10.70 2.73 -3.53
N TYR A 94 9.93 1.64 -3.48
CA TYR A 94 9.56 1.01 -2.21
C TYR A 94 10.76 0.40 -1.50
N GLY A 95 11.70 -0.19 -2.23
CA GLY A 95 12.98 -0.67 -1.69
C GLY A 95 13.77 0.45 -1.01
N GLU A 96 13.94 1.59 -1.69
CA GLU A 96 14.62 2.76 -1.13
C GLU A 96 13.88 3.34 0.09
N LEU A 97 12.56 3.47 0.00
CA LEU A 97 11.74 4.01 1.08
C LEU A 97 11.78 3.12 2.32
N LYS A 98 11.80 1.79 2.14
CA LYS A 98 11.93 0.80 3.22
C LYS A 98 13.27 0.93 3.94
N VAL A 99 14.37 1.10 3.21
CA VAL A 99 15.70 1.37 3.79
C VAL A 99 15.66 2.67 4.61
N SER A 100 15.11 3.74 4.04
CA SER A 100 14.96 5.04 4.72
C SER A 100 14.15 4.92 6.01
N VAL A 101 13.02 4.21 5.98
CA VAL A 101 12.19 3.96 7.17
C VAL A 101 12.95 3.17 8.24
N GLN A 102 13.72 2.15 7.86
CA GLN A 102 14.55 1.38 8.78
C GLN A 102 15.66 2.24 9.40
N GLU A 103 16.28 3.13 8.64
CA GLU A 103 17.24 4.10 9.17
C GLU A 103 16.59 5.04 10.19
N MET A 104 15.41 5.60 9.91
CA MET A 104 14.69 6.43 10.86
C MET A 104 14.35 5.66 12.15
N GLN A 105 13.96 4.39 12.05
CA GLN A 105 13.74 3.55 13.22
C GLN A 105 15.01 3.34 14.05
N MET A 106 16.16 3.14 13.39
CA MET A 106 17.44 2.99 14.08
C MET A 106 17.83 4.27 14.83
N VAL A 107 17.59 5.44 14.23
CA VAL A 107 17.82 6.75 14.88
C VAL A 107 16.98 6.88 16.14
N LEU A 108 15.69 6.53 16.08
CA LEU A 108 14.81 6.59 17.26
C LEU A 108 15.14 5.52 18.32
N LYS A 109 15.68 4.36 17.93
CA LYS A 109 16.12 3.29 18.85
C LYS A 109 17.45 3.62 19.53
N ARG A 110 18.32 4.42 18.92
CA ARG A 110 19.62 4.85 19.46
C ARG A 110 19.44 5.85 20.63
N GLY A 111 19.04 5.31 21.78
CA GLY A 111 19.65 5.47 23.11
C GLY A 111 19.85 6.86 23.76
N ASP A 112 19.99 7.96 23.03
CA ASP A 112 20.42 9.24 23.62
C ASP A 112 19.29 9.89 24.42
N ALA A 113 18.04 9.74 23.99
CA ALA A 113 16.88 10.18 24.78
C ALA A 113 16.77 9.41 26.11
N LYS A 114 16.96 8.09 26.12
CA LYS A 114 16.93 7.27 27.35
C LYS A 114 18.14 7.54 28.27
N LYS A 115 19.32 7.82 27.71
CA LYS A 115 20.51 8.22 28.47
C LYS A 115 20.34 9.61 29.08
N ALA A 116 19.86 10.59 28.29
CA ALA A 116 19.53 11.92 28.76
C ALA A 116 18.49 11.85 29.88
N GLN A 117 17.44 11.03 29.73
CA GLN A 117 16.42 10.80 30.76
C GLN A 117 17.00 10.30 32.10
N LYS A 118 17.88 9.27 32.08
CA LYS A 118 18.54 8.77 33.31
C LYS A 118 19.39 9.86 33.97
N GLN A 119 20.05 10.69 33.18
CA GLN A 119 20.85 11.80 33.68
C GLN A 119 19.96 12.91 34.26
N PHE A 120 18.86 13.27 33.61
CA PHE A 120 17.89 14.26 34.10
C PHE A 120 17.25 13.85 35.43
N LYS A 121 16.79 12.59 35.55
CA LYS A 121 16.25 12.06 36.82
C LYS A 121 17.26 12.10 37.97
N LYS A 122 18.55 11.86 37.67
CA LYS A 122 19.65 11.91 38.65
C LYS A 122 20.00 13.34 39.10
N ILE A 123 19.87 14.32 38.22
CA ILE A 123 20.14 15.73 38.54
C ILE A 123 19.02 16.32 39.42
N ASN A 124 17.78 15.88 39.22
CA ASN A 124 16.62 16.50 39.87
C ASN A 124 16.33 15.97 41.30
N SER A 125 16.74 14.74 41.64
CA SER A 125 16.63 14.24 43.03
C SER A 125 17.60 14.94 44.01
N LYS A 126 18.58 15.69 43.50
CA LYS A 126 19.59 16.41 44.31
C LYS A 126 19.25 17.90 44.53
N ALA A 127 18.34 18.48 43.73
CA ALA A 127 17.99 19.89 43.81
C ALA A 127 16.77 20.18 44.71
N ALA A 128 15.99 19.16 45.07
CA ALA A 128 14.78 19.32 45.87
C ALA A 128 15.04 19.52 47.38
N SER A 129 16.24 19.27 47.91
CA SER A 129 16.49 19.34 49.36
C SER A 129 16.99 20.69 49.87
N ASP A 130 17.50 21.59 49.01
CA ASP A 130 18.36 22.70 49.48
C ASP A 130 17.80 24.12 49.29
N ILE A 131 16.65 24.31 48.62
CA ILE A 131 16.03 25.65 48.45
C ILE A 131 14.53 25.59 48.73
N GLU A 132 14.18 25.53 50.02
CA GLU A 132 12.83 25.80 50.52
C GLU A 132 12.56 27.32 50.37
N GLY A 133 11.79 27.74 49.35
CA GLY A 133 11.18 29.08 49.35
C GLY A 133 11.06 29.86 48.02
N CYS A 134 11.68 29.45 46.91
CA CYS A 134 11.54 30.19 45.65
C CYS A 134 10.46 29.57 44.73
N ARG A 135 9.23 30.09 44.79
CA ARG A 135 8.09 29.64 43.96
C ARG A 135 8.41 29.61 42.45
N VAL A 136 9.25 30.53 41.98
CA VAL A 136 9.72 30.56 40.59
C VAL A 136 10.57 29.33 40.25
N VAL A 137 11.46 28.90 41.16
CA VAL A 137 12.30 27.70 40.96
C VAL A 137 11.45 26.43 40.90
N MET A 138 10.41 26.32 41.74
CA MET A 138 9.47 25.19 41.69
C MET A 138 8.73 25.11 40.34
N LEU A 139 8.18 26.24 39.87
CA LEU A 139 7.48 26.29 38.58
C LEU A 139 8.41 25.96 37.40
N LEU A 140 9.67 26.41 37.46
CA LEU A 140 10.67 26.06 36.45
C LEU A 140 11.01 24.56 36.46
N ALA A 141 11.10 23.94 37.63
CA ALA A 141 11.33 22.50 37.76
C ALA A 141 10.16 21.69 37.18
N GLU A 142 8.92 22.09 37.48
CA GLU A 142 7.71 21.46 36.95
C GLU A 142 7.61 21.62 35.43
N ALA A 143 7.81 22.84 34.91
CA ALA A 143 7.82 23.11 33.48
C ALA A 143 8.86 22.26 32.73
N ARG A 144 10.04 22.04 33.33
CA ARG A 144 11.08 21.18 32.77
C ARG A 144 10.66 19.71 32.75
N GLU A 145 10.06 19.19 33.81
CA GLU A 145 9.56 17.80 33.83
C GLU A 145 8.47 17.59 32.77
N ILE A 146 7.55 18.56 32.61
CA ILE A 146 6.54 18.54 31.55
C ILE A 146 7.22 18.53 30.17
N ALA A 147 8.20 19.40 29.94
CA ALA A 147 8.92 19.44 28.66
C ALA A 147 9.62 18.11 28.34
N VAL A 148 10.26 17.47 29.31
CA VAL A 148 10.87 16.15 29.14
C VAL A 148 9.81 15.10 28.79
N SER A 149 8.69 15.07 29.52
CA SER A 149 7.57 14.14 29.25
C SER A 149 6.97 14.33 27.85
N MET A 150 6.83 15.57 27.40
CA MET A 150 6.36 15.89 26.05
C MET A 150 7.32 15.39 24.96
N LEU A 151 8.64 15.59 25.14
CA LEU A 151 9.65 15.13 24.20
C LEU A 151 9.70 13.59 24.13
N GLU A 152 9.59 12.90 25.27
CA GLU A 152 9.51 11.44 25.34
C GLU A 152 8.27 10.90 24.61
N SER A 153 7.12 11.51 24.86
CA SER A 153 5.85 11.13 24.23
C SER A 153 5.90 11.35 22.71
N THR A 154 6.53 12.43 22.25
CA THR A 154 6.73 12.72 20.83
C THR A 154 7.60 11.67 20.16
N SER A 155 8.73 11.29 20.79
CA SER A 155 9.59 10.22 20.27
C SER A 155 8.86 8.88 20.15
N HIS A 156 8.06 8.51 21.16
CA HIS A 156 7.24 7.30 21.12
C HIS A 156 6.17 7.36 20.00
N LEU A 157 5.51 8.50 19.84
CA LEU A 157 4.52 8.71 18.78
C LEU A 157 5.13 8.57 17.39
N LEU A 158 6.29 9.18 17.15
CA LEU A 158 7.01 9.08 15.88
C LEU A 158 7.42 7.63 15.59
N ALA A 159 7.95 6.92 16.59
CA ALA A 159 8.31 5.51 16.42
C ALA A 159 7.10 4.65 16.01
N LYS A 160 5.92 4.89 16.61
CA LYS A 160 4.67 4.20 16.25
C LYS A 160 4.23 4.53 14.82
N LYS A 161 4.32 5.80 14.41
CA LYS A 161 3.96 6.22 13.04
C LYS A 161 4.89 5.61 11.99
N ILE A 162 6.19 5.57 12.25
CA ILE A 162 7.18 4.97 11.35
C ILE A 162 6.97 3.45 11.23
N ALA A 163 6.65 2.76 12.32
CA ALA A 163 6.33 1.33 12.28
C ALA A 163 5.06 1.04 11.46
N ALA A 164 4.03 1.90 11.55
CA ALA A 164 2.85 1.76 10.71
C ALA A 164 3.18 1.96 9.22
N LEU A 165 3.97 2.99 8.91
CA LEU A 165 4.42 3.26 7.54
C LEU A 165 5.23 2.10 6.96
N GLU A 166 6.04 1.41 7.77
CA GLU A 166 6.78 0.22 7.31
C GLU A 166 5.84 -0.90 6.82
N LEU A 167 4.73 -1.13 7.53
CA LEU A 167 3.72 -2.12 7.12
C LEU A 167 3.03 -1.69 5.82
N ASP A 168 2.62 -0.42 5.75
CA ASP A 168 1.98 0.16 4.57
C ASP A 168 2.86 0.01 3.31
N ILE A 169 4.16 0.26 3.44
CA ILE A 169 5.13 0.08 2.34
C ILE A 169 5.20 -1.38 1.91
N VAL A 170 5.26 -2.31 2.86
CA VAL A 170 5.34 -3.74 2.57
C VAL A 170 4.08 -4.23 1.82
N ASP A 171 2.91 -3.73 2.17
CA ASP A 171 1.67 -4.12 1.52
C ASP A 171 1.53 -3.52 0.11
N LEU A 172 1.97 -2.26 -0.08
CA LEU A 172 2.09 -1.65 -1.41
C LEU A 172 3.10 -2.39 -2.30
N GLU A 173 4.27 -2.71 -1.77
CA GLU A 173 5.34 -3.46 -2.45
C GLU A 173 4.81 -4.80 -2.99
N LYS A 174 4.11 -5.57 -2.15
CA LYS A 174 3.45 -6.82 -2.54
C LYS A 174 2.34 -6.63 -3.57
N GLY A 175 1.51 -5.60 -3.40
CA GLY A 175 0.42 -5.29 -4.33
C GLY A 175 0.95 -5.01 -5.74
N VAL A 176 1.99 -4.18 -5.84
CA VAL A 176 2.65 -3.87 -7.13
C VAL A 176 3.36 -5.09 -7.70
N GLU A 177 4.04 -5.91 -6.87
CA GLU A 177 4.65 -7.17 -7.34
C GLU A 177 3.61 -8.13 -7.93
N THR A 178 2.46 -8.26 -7.26
CA THR A 178 1.37 -9.15 -7.71
C THR A 178 0.79 -8.64 -9.03
N LEU A 179 0.59 -7.33 -9.16
CA LEU A 179 0.17 -6.72 -10.41
C LEU A 179 1.18 -6.95 -11.53
N PHE A 180 2.47 -6.72 -11.27
CA PHE A 180 3.55 -6.94 -12.24
C PHE A 180 3.54 -8.37 -12.81
N ARG A 181 3.42 -9.38 -11.94
CA ARG A 181 3.34 -10.79 -12.35
C ARG A 181 2.11 -11.07 -13.20
N THR A 182 0.97 -10.51 -12.81
CA THR A 182 -0.30 -10.66 -13.54
C THR A 182 -0.24 -10.02 -14.93
N LEU A 183 0.37 -8.85 -15.04
CA LEU A 183 0.57 -8.17 -16.32
C LEU A 183 1.46 -8.98 -17.27
N ILE A 184 2.54 -9.61 -16.75
CA ILE A 184 3.36 -10.52 -17.56
C ILE A 184 2.52 -11.67 -18.10
N GLN A 185 1.69 -12.29 -17.26
CA GLN A 185 0.83 -13.38 -17.67
C GLN A 185 -0.18 -12.95 -18.74
N SER A 186 -0.87 -11.82 -18.55
CA SER A 186 -1.84 -11.31 -19.51
C SER A 186 -1.20 -10.96 -20.86
N ARG A 187 0.01 -10.40 -20.86
CA ARG A 187 0.79 -10.18 -22.09
C ARG A 187 1.12 -11.47 -22.83
N VAL A 188 1.53 -12.51 -22.10
CA VAL A 188 1.79 -13.83 -22.70
C VAL A 188 0.52 -14.41 -23.31
N SER A 189 -0.62 -14.27 -22.61
CA SER A 189 -1.92 -14.67 -23.15
C SER A 189 -2.24 -13.94 -24.47
N LEU A 190 -2.11 -12.62 -24.49
CA LEU A 190 -2.35 -11.80 -25.69
C LEU A 190 -1.40 -12.17 -26.84
N LEU A 191 -0.11 -12.36 -26.58
CA LEU A 191 0.88 -12.79 -27.58
C LEU A 191 0.51 -14.14 -28.20
N ASN A 192 -0.01 -15.07 -27.40
CA ASN A 192 -0.46 -16.37 -27.91
C ASN A 192 -1.64 -16.23 -28.87
N THR A 193 -2.54 -15.26 -28.65
CA THR A 193 -3.66 -14.99 -29.58
C THR A 193 -3.21 -14.44 -30.94
N LEU A 194 -2.06 -13.76 -31.01
CA LEU A 194 -1.47 -13.29 -32.27
C LEU A 194 -0.76 -14.40 -33.07
N THR A 195 -0.37 -15.48 -32.39
CA THR A 195 0.43 -16.56 -32.95
C THR A 195 -0.44 -17.71 -33.49
N LEU A 196 -1.68 -17.85 -33.00
CA LEU A 196 -2.70 -18.80 -33.46
C LEU A 196 -3.42 -18.30 -34.74
#